data_AF-A0A1Y0VMD4-F1
#
_entry.id   AF-A0A1Y0VMD4-F1
#
_cell.length_a   1.000
_cell.length_b   1.000
_cell.length_c   1.000
_cell.angle_alpha   90.00
_cell.angle_beta   90.00
_cell.angle_gamma   90.00
#
_symmetry.space_group_name_H-M   'P 1'
#
loop_
_entity.id
_entity.type
_entity.pdbx_description
1 polymer ?
#
loop_
_entity_poly.entity_id
_entity_poly.type
_entity_poly.pdbx_seq_one_letter_code
_entity_poly.pdbx_strand_id
1 'polypeptide(L)'
;MVFTDTENLIQAMLEQQIIPGADYTFIHHGRLVHEVTTGYSSVVPIKRRLAQGEYFDVASLTKVVGTVPLTLWLEQQGRIKKPQ
;
A
#
# COMPACT_ATOMS: atom_id res chain seq x y z
N MET A 1 1.19 3.53 21.57
CA MET A 1 0.35 3.39 20.36
C MET A 1 0.34 1.92 19.96
N VAL A 2 -0.68 1.45 19.21
CA VAL A 2 -0.90 0.02 18.91
C VAL A 2 0.16 -0.58 17.97
N PHE A 3 1.01 0.23 17.32
CA PHE A 3 2.00 -0.25 16.34
C PHE A 3 3.37 0.44 16.43
N THR A 4 3.79 0.86 17.64
CA THR A 4 5.03 1.63 17.83
C THR A 4 6.27 0.93 17.25
N ASP A 5 6.40 -0.40 17.42
CA ASP A 5 7.57 -1.13 16.92
C ASP A 5 7.66 -1.13 15.39
N THR A 6 6.50 -1.21 14.72
CA THR A 6 6.43 -1.15 13.25
C THR A 6 6.79 0.24 12.74
N GLU A 7 6.29 1.28 13.40
CA GLU A 7 6.64 2.68 13.06
C GLU A 7 8.14 2.92 13.24
N ASN A 8 8.73 2.49 14.37
CA ASN A 8 10.16 2.59 14.63
C ASN A 8 11.00 1.86 13.57
N LEU A 9 10.57 0.68 13.12
CA LEU A 9 11.24 -0.05 12.05
C LEU A 9 11.20 0.73 10.72
N ILE A 10 10.05 1.31 10.35
CA ILE A 10 9.93 2.11 9.14
C ILE A 10 10.83 3.36 9.23
N GLN A 11 10.87 4.02 10.39
CA GLN A 11 11.78 5.15 10.61
C GLN A 11 13.25 4.74 10.49
N ALA A 12 13.64 3.61 11.08
CA ALA A 12 15.00 3.09 10.95
C ALA A 12 15.36 2.80 9.48
N MET A 13 14.43 2.28 8.68
CA MET A 13 14.65 2.06 7.24
C MET A 13 14.85 3.37 6.45
N LEU A 14 14.15 4.45 6.84
CA LEU A 14 14.33 5.79 6.25
C LEU A 14 15.69 6.37 6.65
N GLU A 15 16.06 6.30 7.93
CA GLU A 15 17.34 6.78 8.45
C GLU A 15 18.54 6.05 7.83
N GLN A 16 18.42 4.73 7.66
CA GLN A 16 19.42 3.89 7.00
C GLN A 16 19.38 3.98 5.47
N GLN A 17 18.50 4.82 4.91
CA GLN A 17 18.34 5.03 3.46
C GLN A 17 18.02 3.75 2.66
N ILE A 18 17.39 2.77 3.31
CA ILE A 18 16.92 1.53 2.66
C ILE A 18 15.71 1.85 1.76
N ILE A 19 14.84 2.75 2.22
CA ILE A 19 13.71 3.28 1.46
C ILE A 19 13.79 4.80 1.36
N PRO A 20 13.39 5.40 0.23
CA PRO A 20 13.46 6.85 0.05
C PRO A 20 12.33 7.60 0.75
N GLY A 21 11.20 6.92 0.98
CA GLY A 21 9.98 7.46 1.58
C GLY A 21 8.98 6.36 1.87
N ALA A 22 7.98 6.68 2.68
CA ALA A 22 6.92 5.78 3.07
C ALA A 22 5.60 6.56 3.21
N ASP A 23 4.53 6.01 2.65
CA ASP A 23 3.15 6.43 2.90
C ASP A 23 2.38 5.20 3.40
N TYR A 24 1.89 5.24 4.63
CA TYR A 24 1.25 4.09 5.26
C TYR A 24 0.17 4.48 6.26
N THR A 25 -0.77 3.56 6.44
CA THR A 25 -1.91 3.72 7.35
C THR A 25 -2.03 2.51 8.26
N PHE A 26 -2.18 2.75 9.56
CA PHE A 26 -2.54 1.71 10.51
C PHE A 26 -4.06 1.66 10.71
N ILE A 27 -4.65 0.50 10.46
CA ILE A 27 -6.08 0.23 10.64
C ILE A 27 -6.22 -0.87 11.69
N HIS A 28 -7.00 -0.60 12.75
CA HIS A 28 -7.27 -1.55 13.83
C HIS A 28 -8.77 -1.66 14.07
N HIS A 29 -9.30 -2.88 13.99
CA HIS A 29 -10.76 -3.15 14.06
C HIS A 29 -11.59 -2.27 13.12
N GLY A 30 -11.14 -2.13 11.87
CA GLY A 30 -11.83 -1.34 10.85
C GLY A 30 -11.79 0.17 11.06
N ARG A 31 -11.05 0.67 12.07
CA ARG A 31 -10.86 2.10 12.30
C ARG A 31 -9.45 2.51 11.92
N LEU A 32 -9.35 3.63 11.21
CA LEU A 32 -8.08 4.30 10.96
C LEU A 32 -7.54 4.81 12.29
N VAL A 33 -6.31 4.41 12.62
CA VAL A 33 -5.63 4.76 13.86
C VAL A 33 -4.61 5.86 13.61
N HIS A 34 -3.86 5.75 12.52
CA HIS A 34 -2.79 6.68 12.19
C HIS A 34 -2.44 6.62 10.71
N GLU A 35 -2.07 7.77 10.13
CA GLU A 35 -1.59 7.94 8.76
C GLU A 35 -0.26 8.68 8.79
N VAL A 36 0.72 8.18 8.05
CA VAL A 36 2.05 8.77 8.00
C VAL A 36 2.52 8.81 6.55
N THR A 37 2.89 10.01 6.12
CA THR A 37 3.53 10.25 4.83
C THR A 37 4.86 10.96 5.06
N THR A 38 5.99 10.34 4.68
CA THR A 38 7.33 10.88 4.95
C THR A 38 8.36 10.48 3.90
N GLY A 39 9.48 11.21 3.85
CA GLY A 39 10.58 10.97 2.91
C GLY A 39 10.35 11.59 1.54
N TYR A 40 10.62 10.82 0.48
CA TYR A 40 10.67 11.30 -0.90
C TYR A 40 10.02 10.30 -1.86
N SER A 41 9.16 10.78 -2.77
CA SER A 41 8.55 9.97 -3.83
C SER A 41 9.47 9.76 -5.03
N SER A 42 10.52 10.58 -5.15
CA SER A 42 11.61 10.39 -6.12
C SER A 42 12.90 10.93 -5.55
N VAL A 43 14.01 10.24 -5.82
CA VAL A 43 15.37 10.69 -5.48
C VAL A 43 16.16 11.05 -6.74
N VAL A 44 15.94 10.31 -7.83
CA VAL A 44 16.51 10.54 -9.16
C VAL A 44 15.41 10.47 -10.23
N PRO A 45 15.49 11.26 -11.31
CA PRO A 45 16.49 12.30 -11.57
C PRO A 45 16.29 13.57 -10.72
N ILE A 46 15.09 13.78 -10.16
CA ILE A 46 14.75 14.98 -9.39
C ILE A 46 14.22 14.55 -8.04
N LYS A 47 14.85 15.06 -6.98
CA LYS A 47 14.42 14.79 -5.61
C LYS A 47 13.07 15.46 -5.33
N ARG A 48 12.01 14.66 -5.13
CA ARG A 48 10.64 15.14 -4.85
C ARG A 48 10.18 14.66 -3.49
N ARG A 49 9.66 15.57 -2.68
CA ARG A 49 9.03 15.21 -1.40
C ARG A 49 7.78 14.39 -1.65
N LEU A 50 7.63 13.33 -0.87
CA LEU A 50 6.41 12.55 -0.88
C LEU A 50 5.29 13.37 -0.24
N ALA A 51 4.19 13.54 -0.95
CA ALA A 51 2.99 14.22 -0.46
C ALA A 51 1.86 13.22 -0.21
N GLN A 52 0.99 13.55 0.75
CA GLN A 52 -0.18 12.73 1.04
C GLN A 52 -1.14 12.73 -0.16
N GLY A 53 -1.75 11.57 -0.45
CA GLY A 53 -2.71 11.42 -1.55
C GLY A 53 -2.06 11.25 -2.93
N GLU A 54 -0.75 11.04 -3.00
CA GLU A 54 -0.10 10.59 -4.24
C GLU A 54 -0.57 9.17 -4.62
N TYR A 55 -0.73 8.92 -5.92
CA TYR A 55 -1.07 7.61 -6.45
C TYR A 55 0.18 6.77 -6.68
N PHE A 56 0.08 5.48 -6.36
CA PHE A 56 1.14 4.50 -6.58
C PHE A 56 0.62 3.33 -7.41
N ASP A 57 1.51 2.77 -8.23
CA ASP A 57 1.27 1.48 -8.84
C ASP A 57 1.29 0.40 -7.76
N VAL A 58 0.15 -0.25 -7.53
CA VAL A 58 0.03 -1.31 -6.51
C VAL A 58 0.44 -2.70 -7.04
N ALA A 59 0.85 -2.78 -8.31
CA ALA A 59 1.44 -3.95 -8.97
C ALA A 59 0.66 -5.27 -8.78
N SER A 60 1.19 -6.20 -7.97
CA SER A 60 0.54 -7.50 -7.74
C SER A 60 -0.73 -7.40 -6.90
N LEU A 61 -0.90 -6.33 -6.12
CA LEU A 61 -2.12 -6.12 -5.34
C LEU A 61 -3.35 -5.94 -6.24
N THR A 62 -3.18 -5.43 -7.48
CA THR A 62 -4.25 -5.30 -8.48
C THR A 62 -4.99 -6.62 -8.71
N LYS A 63 -4.31 -7.77 -8.58
CA LYS A 63 -4.97 -9.08 -8.71
C LYS A 63 -5.96 -9.32 -7.57
N VAL A 64 -5.58 -8.96 -6.35
CA VAL A 64 -6.41 -9.17 -5.14
C VAL A 64 -7.58 -8.20 -5.09
N VAL A 65 -7.37 -6.93 -5.48
CA VAL A 65 -8.44 -5.92 -5.42
C VAL A 65 -9.33 -5.92 -6.66
N GLY A 66 -8.81 -6.32 -7.82
CA GLY A 66 -9.54 -6.25 -9.09
C GLY A 66 -9.83 -7.63 -9.68
N THR A 67 -8.79 -8.37 -10.05
CA THR A 67 -8.94 -9.61 -10.83
C THR A 67 -9.74 -10.68 -10.10
N VAL A 68 -9.39 -10.99 -8.85
CA VAL A 68 -10.07 -12.02 -8.06
C VAL A 68 -11.53 -11.65 -7.78
N PRO A 69 -11.85 -10.45 -7.25
CA PRO A 69 -13.25 -10.08 -6.98
C PRO A 69 -14.10 -10.07 -8.24
N LEU A 70 -13.58 -9.55 -9.36
CA LEU A 70 -14.30 -9.54 -10.63
C LEU A 70 -14.52 -10.97 -11.16
N THR A 71 -13.51 -11.83 -11.05
CA THR A 71 -13.62 -13.25 -11.48
C THR A 71 -14.68 -13.97 -10.66
N LEU A 72 -14.65 -13.85 -9.33
CA LEU A 72 -15.64 -14.46 -8.45
C LEU A 72 -17.05 -13.90 -8.70
N TRP A 73 -17.16 -12.60 -8.93
CA TRP A 73 -18.44 -11.98 -9.28
C TRP A 73 -18.99 -12.54 -10.60
N LEU A 74 -18.17 -12.62 -11.65
CA LEU A 74 -18.57 -13.19 -12.94
C LEU A 74 -18.93 -14.68 -12.84
N GLU A 75 -18.21 -15.45 -12.02
CA GLU A 75 -18.53 -16.86 -11.75
C GLU A 75 -19.89 -16.97 -11.05
N GLN A 76 -20.14 -16.16 -10.03
CA GLN A 76 -21.41 -16.11 -9.32
C GLN A 76 -22.59 -15.75 -10.26
N GLN A 77 -22.35 -14.89 -11.24
CA GLN A 77 -23.33 -14.54 -12.29
C GLN A 77 -23.45 -15.62 -13.39
N GLY A 78 -22.71 -16.73 -13.31
CA GLY A 78 -22.71 -17.79 -14.32
C GLY A 78 -22.08 -17.38 -15.65
N ARG A 79 -21.36 -16.26 -15.70
CA ARG A 79 -20.78 -15.69 -16.93
C ARG A 79 -19.45 -16.33 -17.30
N ILE A 80 -18.74 -16.88 -16.33
CA ILE A 80 -17.54 -17.68 -16.50
C ILE A 80 -17.62 -18.92 -15.61
N LYS A 81 -16.81 -19.94 -15.91
CA LYS A 81 -16.71 -21.17 -15.11
C LYS A 81 -15.28 -21.36 -14.67
N LYS A 82 -15.07 -21.94 -13.49
CA LYS A 82 -13.73 -22.42 -13.11
C LYS A 82 -13.25 -23.45 -14.16
N PRO A 83 -11.98 -23.39 -14.57
CA PRO A 83 -11.39 -24.50 -15.32
C PRO A 83 -11.51 -25.77 -14.47
N GLN A 84 -11.86 -26.89 -15.13
CA GLN A 84 -11.91 -28.21 -14.49
C GLN A 84 -10.51 -28.71 -14.15
#